data_AF-A0AAV2BHN5-F1
#
_entry.id   AF-A0AAV2BHN5-F1
#
_cell.length_a   1.000
_cell.length_b   1.000
_cell.length_c   1.000
_cell.angle_alpha   90.00
_cell.angle_beta   90.00
_cell.angle_gamma   90.00
#
_symmetry.space_group_name_H-M   'P 1'
#
loop_
_entity.id
_entity.type
_entity.pdbx_description
1 polymer ?
#
loop_
_entity_poly.entity_id
_entity_poly.type
_entity_poly.pdbx_seq_one_letter_code
_entity_poly.pdbx_strand_id
1 'polypeptide(L)'
;MSANTVARRVENIAENIPSQLFDKNGHVEWFCLALDESTDVSDTAQVLIYIRGVDKSYEVHEELLDMYSIHGTTTGRDIFKGVKMAINQKSLRWKNLKCITTDGGKNMSGKNKGVVALVSKAVENDGGSKPLVLHCIIHQQSLCGKCLDMSEVLKPVISTVNFIRFFGLNHRQFRQFIEEIGEND
;
A
#
# COMPACT_ATOMS: atom_id res chain seq x y z
N MET A 1 -24.67 -8.21 19.45
CA MET A 1 -23.49 -7.41 19.90
C MET A 1 -23.76 -5.95 19.56
N SER A 2 -23.59 -5.03 20.49
CA SER A 2 -23.73 -3.59 20.22
C SER A 2 -22.58 -3.10 19.33
N ALA A 3 -22.84 -2.08 18.50
CA ALA A 3 -21.81 -1.42 17.70
C ALA A 3 -20.60 -0.99 18.55
N ASN A 4 -20.84 -0.53 19.78
CA ASN A 4 -19.79 -0.13 20.72
C ASN A 4 -18.94 -1.32 21.18
N THR A 5 -19.53 -2.51 21.32
CA THR A 5 -18.80 -3.72 21.70
C THR A 5 -17.92 -4.23 20.55
N VAL A 6 -18.38 -4.08 19.30
CA VAL A 6 -17.59 -4.44 18.12
C VAL A 6 -16.44 -3.46 17.92
N ALA A 7 -16.69 -2.14 17.96
CA ALA A 7 -15.67 -1.11 17.85
C ALA A 7 -14.55 -1.31 18.88
N ARG A 8 -14.91 -1.50 20.16
CA ARG A 8 -13.93 -1.73 21.22
C ARG A 8 -13.11 -3.01 21.03
N ARG A 9 -13.70 -4.05 20.42
CA ARG A 9 -12.93 -5.28 20.09
C ARG A 9 -11.97 -5.02 18.93
N VAL A 10 -12.39 -4.25 17.92
CA VAL A 10 -11.52 -3.84 16.80
C VAL A 10 -10.37 -2.98 17.32
N GLU A 11 -10.64 -1.99 18.17
CA GLU A 11 -9.63 -1.16 18.82
C GLU A 11 -8.66 -2.00 19.65
N ASN A 12 -9.16 -2.90 20.50
CA ASN A 12 -8.31 -3.79 21.29
C ASN A 12 -7.43 -4.70 20.41
N ILE A 13 -7.96 -5.19 19.28
CA ILE A 13 -7.18 -5.98 18.32
C ILE A 13 -6.14 -5.09 17.62
N ALA A 14 -6.53 -3.90 17.20
CA ALA A 14 -5.67 -2.92 16.54
C ALA A 14 -4.57 -2.35 17.45
N GLU A 15 -4.78 -2.31 18.76
CA GLU A 15 -3.74 -1.99 19.75
C GLU A 15 -2.84 -3.20 20.02
N ASN A 16 -3.42 -4.40 20.07
CA ASN A 16 -2.71 -5.64 20.37
C ASN A 16 -1.82 -6.16 19.23
N ILE A 17 -2.18 -5.90 17.98
CA ILE A 17 -1.34 -6.24 16.81
C ILE A 17 0.01 -5.52 16.89
N PRO A 18 0.09 -4.18 16.96
CA PRO A 18 1.35 -3.48 17.07
C PRO A 18 2.10 -3.78 18.38
N SER A 19 1.42 -3.95 19.52
CA SER A 19 2.14 -4.30 20.76
C SER A 19 2.82 -5.66 20.65
N GLN A 20 2.18 -6.67 20.07
CA GLN A 20 2.83 -7.95 19.85
C GLN A 20 3.97 -7.89 18.83
N LEU A 21 3.85 -7.06 17.80
CA LEU A 21 4.87 -6.92 16.76
C LEU A 21 6.15 -6.23 17.28
N PHE A 22 6.01 -5.21 18.11
CA PHE A 22 7.16 -4.46 18.63
C PHE A 22 7.68 -4.99 19.98
N ASP A 23 6.85 -5.68 20.78
CA ASP A 23 7.28 -6.27 22.06
C ASP A 23 7.84 -7.69 21.92
N LYS A 24 7.41 -8.50 20.95
CA LYS A 24 7.88 -9.90 20.80
C LYS A 24 9.11 -10.08 19.92
N ASN A 25 9.37 -9.18 18.97
CA ASN A 25 10.40 -9.39 17.93
C ASN A 25 11.63 -8.47 18.05
N GLY A 26 11.83 -7.83 19.20
CA GLY A 26 13.02 -7.01 19.43
C GLY A 26 13.05 -5.75 18.57
N HIS A 27 13.97 -4.86 18.93
CA HIS A 27 14.18 -3.61 18.19
C HIS A 27 14.51 -3.89 16.73
N VAL A 28 13.74 -3.27 15.82
CA VAL A 28 14.05 -3.24 14.38
C VAL A 28 15.38 -2.51 14.18
N GLU A 29 16.38 -3.21 13.65
CA GLU A 29 17.73 -2.68 13.47
C GLU A 29 17.81 -1.80 12.22
N TRP A 30 17.19 -2.26 11.12
CA TRP A 30 17.02 -1.49 9.88
C TRP A 30 15.67 -1.73 9.27
N PHE A 31 15.14 -0.73 8.57
CA PHE A 31 13.83 -0.86 7.94
C PHE A 31 13.66 -0.05 6.67
N CYS A 32 12.62 -0.41 5.93
CA CYS A 32 12.14 0.23 4.73
C CYS A 32 10.67 0.60 4.94
N LEU A 33 10.22 1.68 4.30
CA LEU A 33 8.82 2.07 4.29
C LEU A 33 8.24 1.95 2.89
N ALA A 34 6.99 1.50 2.79
CA ALA A 34 6.17 1.69 1.60
C ALA A 34 4.97 2.55 1.95
N LEU A 35 4.77 3.61 1.18
CA LEU A 35 3.71 4.58 1.39
C LEU A 35 2.73 4.50 0.23
N ASP A 36 1.46 4.34 0.57
CA ASP A 36 0.37 4.36 -0.39
C ASP A 36 -0.69 5.37 0.08
N GLU A 37 -1.11 6.25 -0.82
CA GLU A 37 -2.19 7.19 -0.56
C GLU A 37 -3.44 6.68 -1.27
N SER A 38 -4.51 6.46 -0.49
CA SER A 38 -5.83 6.16 -1.02
C SER A 38 -6.80 7.23 -0.61
N THR A 39 -7.74 7.58 -1.49
CA THR A 39 -8.90 8.39 -1.12
C THR A 39 -10.00 7.44 -0.62
N ASP A 40 -10.53 7.67 0.57
CA ASP A 40 -11.68 6.90 1.05
C ASP A 40 -13.00 7.36 0.42
N VAL A 41 -14.06 6.59 0.64
CA VAL A 41 -15.41 6.87 0.11
C VAL A 41 -16.04 8.16 0.62
N SER A 42 -15.43 8.80 1.63
CA SER A 42 -15.87 10.05 2.25
C SER A 42 -15.01 11.25 1.85
N ASP A 43 -14.25 11.14 0.76
CA ASP A 43 -13.28 12.13 0.26
C ASP A 43 -12.15 12.45 1.26
N THR A 44 -11.96 11.62 2.29
CA THR A 44 -10.82 11.75 3.21
C THR A 44 -9.66 10.93 2.66
N ALA A 45 -8.54 11.59 2.40
CA ALA A 45 -7.32 10.90 2.00
C ALA A 45 -6.71 10.16 3.19
N GLN A 46 -6.26 8.94 2.96
CA GLN A 46 -5.61 8.10 3.96
C GLN A 46 -4.25 7.67 3.43
N VAL A 47 -3.24 7.74 4.28
CA VAL A 47 -1.91 7.21 3.98
C VAL A 47 -1.73 5.92 4.75
N LEU A 48 -1.53 4.85 4.01
CA LEU A 48 -1.08 3.57 4.54
C LEU A 48 0.45 3.57 4.61
N ILE A 49 0.97 3.23 5.78
CA ILE A 49 2.40 3.19 6.04
C ILE A 49 2.76 1.75 6.35
N TYR A 50 3.39 1.07 5.40
CA TYR A 50 3.92 -0.28 5.60
C TYR A 50 5.38 -0.22 5.99
N ILE A 51 5.79 -1.11 6.88
CA ILE A 51 7.18 -1.30 7.29
C ILE A 51 7.65 -2.69 6.89
N ARG A 52 8.86 -2.74 6.32
CA ARG A 52 9.65 -3.97 6.19
C ARG A 52 10.92 -3.79 6.99
N GLY A 53 11.03 -4.47 8.13
CA GLY A 53 12.14 -4.38 9.06
C GLY A 53 12.97 -5.65 9.10
N VAL A 54 14.18 -5.53 9.62
CA VAL A 54 15.02 -6.66 10.00
C VAL A 54 15.44 -6.49 11.45
N ASP A 55 15.33 -7.54 12.25
CA ASP A 55 15.78 -7.54 13.65
C ASP A 55 17.26 -7.94 13.78
N LYS A 56 17.73 -8.08 15.03
CA LYS A 56 19.11 -8.46 15.36
C LYS A 56 19.45 -9.91 15.00
N SER A 57 18.45 -10.77 14.84
CA SER A 57 18.59 -12.15 14.40
C SER A 57 18.56 -12.28 12.88
N TYR A 58 18.46 -11.15 12.16
CA TYR A 58 18.28 -11.07 10.72
C TYR A 58 16.95 -11.64 10.22
N GLU A 59 15.95 -11.75 11.10
CA GLU A 59 14.60 -12.13 10.67
C GLU A 59 13.91 -10.91 10.05
N VAL A 60 13.24 -11.15 8.91
CA VAL A 60 12.52 -10.12 8.17
C VAL A 60 11.08 -10.08 8.65
N HIS A 61 10.61 -8.89 9.00
CA HIS A 61 9.26 -8.64 9.46
C HIS A 61 8.59 -7.63 8.52
N GLU A 62 7.38 -7.91 8.05
CA GLU A 62 6.61 -7.07 7.14
C GLU A 62 5.22 -6.83 7.70
N GLU A 63 4.86 -5.57 7.96
CA GLU A 63 3.62 -5.23 8.65
C GLU A 63 3.07 -3.85 8.25
N LEU A 64 1.79 -3.64 8.54
CA LEU A 64 1.20 -2.30 8.51
C LEU A 64 1.65 -1.53 9.77
N LEU A 65 2.48 -0.51 9.59
CA LEU A 65 3.02 0.29 10.69
C LEU A 65 1.96 1.19 11.31
N ASP A 66 1.25 1.92 10.44
CA ASP A 66 0.23 2.89 10.82
C ASP A 66 -0.64 3.25 9.60
N MET A 67 -1.82 3.81 9.88
CA MET A 67 -2.72 4.41 8.90
C MET A 67 -3.08 5.82 9.37
N TYR A 68 -2.74 6.81 8.56
CA TYR A 68 -2.92 8.21 8.93
C TYR A 68 -3.94 8.90 8.03
N SER A 69 -5.05 9.34 8.62
CA SER A 69 -6.07 10.13 7.94
C SER A 69 -5.59 11.58 7.75
N ILE A 70 -5.70 12.07 6.52
CA ILE A 70 -5.33 13.42 6.12
C ILE A 70 -6.62 14.23 5.89
N HIS A 71 -6.73 15.36 6.57
CA HIS A 71 -7.86 16.25 6.45
C HIS A 71 -7.48 17.53 5.68
N GLY A 72 -8.28 17.89 4.69
CA GLY A 72 -8.12 19.13 3.91
C GLY A 72 -7.21 18.96 2.69
N THR A 73 -5.88 19.02 2.86
CA THR A 73 -4.92 18.96 1.76
C THR A 73 -4.06 17.71 1.79
N THR A 74 -3.68 17.19 0.62
CA THR A 74 -2.84 15.99 0.48
C THR A 74 -1.41 16.35 0.04
N THR A 75 -0.81 17.35 0.67
CA THR A 75 0.55 17.75 0.31
C THR A 75 1.58 16.76 0.87
N GLY A 76 2.79 16.77 0.33
CA GLY A 76 3.87 15.93 0.87
C GLY A 76 4.22 16.24 2.33
N ARG A 77 3.88 17.43 2.84
CA ARG A 77 4.02 17.77 4.26
C ARG A 77 2.98 17.08 5.13
N ASP A 78 1.75 16.97 4.63
CA ASP A 78 0.64 16.35 5.35
C ASP A 78 0.89 14.85 5.51
N ILE A 79 1.34 14.21 4.44
CA ILE A 79 1.76 12.80 4.46
C ILE A 79 3.01 12.61 5.35
N PHE A 80 4.01 13.48 5.23
CA PHE A 80 5.21 13.41 6.09
C PHE A 80 4.87 13.54 7.58
N LYS A 81 3.85 14.31 7.95
CA LYS A 81 3.37 14.40 9.33
C LYS A 81 2.90 13.03 9.83
N GLY A 82 2.12 12.30 9.03
CA GLY A 82 1.70 10.93 9.35
C GLY A 82 2.89 9.99 9.54
N VAL A 83 3.84 9.99 8.59
CA VAL A 83 5.08 9.19 8.68
C VAL A 83 5.88 9.52 9.94
N LYS A 84 6.03 10.80 10.27
CA LYS A 84 6.75 11.24 11.46
C LYS A 84 6.06 10.79 12.74
N MET A 85 4.73 10.84 12.79
CA MET A 85 3.96 10.35 13.93
C MET A 85 4.15 8.85 14.11
N ALA A 86 4.02 8.06 13.03
CA ALA A 86 4.20 6.61 13.08
C ALA A 86 5.61 6.22 13.58
N ILE A 87 6.67 6.82 13.03
CA ILE A 87 8.06 6.56 13.46
C ILE A 87 8.26 6.91 14.94
N ASN A 88 7.76 8.06 15.39
CA ASN A 88 7.91 8.49 16.77
C ASN A 88 7.13 7.59 17.75
N GLN A 89 5.89 7.22 17.41
CA GLN A 89 5.05 6.35 18.25
C GLN A 89 5.67 4.96 18.43
N LYS A 90 6.31 4.43 17.39
CA LYS A 90 7.00 3.13 17.45
C LYS A 90 8.46 3.24 17.90
N SER A 91 8.91 4.42 18.34
CA SER A 91 10.28 4.68 18.78
C SER A 91 11.35 4.24 17.75
N LEU A 92 11.02 4.32 16.47
CA LEU A 92 11.93 4.00 15.38
C LEU A 92 12.90 5.16 15.14
N ARG A 93 14.14 4.83 14.75
CA ARG A 93 15.15 5.84 14.45
C ARG A 93 15.22 6.11 12.97
N TRP A 94 15.22 7.38 12.58
CA TRP A 94 15.30 7.80 11.19
C TRP A 94 16.58 7.30 10.51
N LYS A 95 17.73 7.32 11.20
CA LYS A 95 19.01 6.84 10.65
C LYS A 95 19.00 5.35 10.24
N ASN A 96 18.05 4.58 10.75
CA ASN A 96 17.89 3.15 10.47
C ASN A 96 17.00 2.90 9.23
N LEU A 97 16.31 3.92 8.71
CA LEU A 97 15.56 3.83 7.46
C LEU A 97 16.52 3.71 6.26
N LYS A 98 16.37 2.66 5.45
CA LYS A 98 17.23 2.39 4.28
C LYS A 98 16.53 2.55 2.94
N CYS A 99 15.20 2.41 2.90
CA CYS A 99 14.45 2.56 1.66
C CYS A 99 13.09 3.19 1.91
N ILE A 100 12.61 3.93 0.92
CA ILE A 100 11.22 4.41 0.82
C ILE A 100 10.66 4.04 -0.55
N THR A 101 9.47 3.46 -0.56
CA THR A 101 8.74 3.10 -1.78
C THR A 101 7.47 3.94 -1.86
N THR A 102 7.20 4.57 -3.00
CA THR A 102 5.99 5.37 -3.22
C THR A 102 5.42 5.14 -4.62
N ASP A 103 4.15 5.50 -4.83
CA ASP A 103 3.47 5.43 -6.14
C ASP A 103 4.01 6.44 -7.18
N GLY A 104 4.87 7.37 -6.76
CA GLY A 104 5.44 8.38 -7.64
C GLY A 104 4.63 9.68 -7.72
N GLY A 105 3.52 9.82 -6.99
CA GLY A 105 2.66 11.01 -7.00
C GLY A 105 3.43 12.31 -6.75
N LYS A 106 2.87 13.46 -7.21
CA LYS A 106 3.56 14.77 -7.09
C LYS A 106 3.88 15.15 -5.64
N ASN A 107 2.97 14.83 -4.73
CA ASN A 107 3.11 14.99 -3.29
C ASN A 107 4.12 14.01 -2.66
N MET A 108 4.36 12.85 -3.27
CA MET A 108 5.38 11.88 -2.85
C MET A 108 6.78 12.25 -3.35
N SER A 109 6.93 12.44 -4.67
CA SER A 109 8.21 12.52 -5.38
C SER A 109 8.77 13.95 -5.56
N GLY A 110 8.04 14.98 -5.11
CA GLY A 110 8.46 16.36 -5.28
C GLY A 110 9.85 16.66 -4.67
N LYS A 111 10.77 17.21 -5.48
CA LYS A 111 12.19 17.44 -5.11
C LYS A 111 12.41 18.15 -3.77
N ASN A 112 11.56 19.12 -3.43
CA ASN A 112 11.72 19.95 -2.24
C ASN A 112 10.62 19.75 -1.19
N LYS A 113 9.40 19.50 -1.65
CA LYS A 113 8.17 19.44 -0.82
C LYS A 113 7.52 18.06 -0.80
N GLY A 114 8.06 17.11 -1.56
CA GLY A 114 7.56 15.74 -1.60
C GLY A 114 7.96 14.97 -0.35
N VAL A 115 7.16 13.97 0.02
CA VAL A 115 7.42 13.10 1.19
C VAL A 115 8.81 12.51 1.15
N VAL A 116 9.24 11.99 0.00
CA VAL A 116 10.58 11.38 -0.15
C VAL A 116 11.69 12.37 0.21
N ALA A 117 11.57 13.63 -0.21
CA ALA A 117 12.54 14.66 0.10
C ALA A 117 12.54 15.04 1.59
N LEU A 118 11.35 15.08 2.22
CA LEU A 118 11.21 15.40 3.65
C LEU A 118 11.73 14.25 4.53
N VAL A 119 11.42 13.00 4.17
CA VAL A 119 11.95 11.81 4.84
C VAL A 119 13.46 11.74 4.70
N SER A 120 14.01 11.95 3.50
CA SER A 120 15.47 11.94 3.28
C SER A 120 16.18 12.95 4.19
N LYS A 121 15.63 14.18 4.32
CA LYS A 121 16.15 15.19 5.24
C LYS A 121 16.07 14.75 6.70
N ALA A 122 14.98 14.12 7.11
CA ALA A 122 14.83 13.61 8.48
C ALA A 122 15.86 12.52 8.79
N VAL A 123 16.14 11.63 7.83
CA VAL A 123 17.20 10.61 7.94
C VAL A 123 18.57 11.23 8.06
N GLU A 124 18.91 12.17 7.17
CA GLU A 124 20.20 12.89 7.20
C GLU A 124 20.39 13.64 8.53
N ASN A 125 19.34 14.29 9.05
CA ASN A 125 19.38 15.00 10.33
C ASN A 125 19.59 14.09 11.55
N ASP A 126 19.19 12.81 11.49
CA ASP A 126 19.47 11.80 12.54
C ASP A 126 20.81 11.07 12.31
N GLY A 127 21.62 11.53 11.34
CA GLY A 127 22.93 10.97 11.01
C GLY A 127 22.89 9.72 10.12
N GLY A 128 21.76 9.47 9.44
CA GLY A 128 21.62 8.40 8.47
C GLY A 128 22.09 8.77 7.06
N SER A 129 22.34 7.75 6.25
CA SER A 129 22.55 7.92 4.81
C SER A 129 21.22 8.12 4.09
N LYS A 130 21.23 8.90 3.00
CA LYS A 130 20.05 9.08 2.15
C LYS A 130 19.41 7.73 1.77
N PRO A 131 18.09 7.53 2.01
CA PRO A 131 17.40 6.29 1.67
C PRO A 131 17.38 6.02 0.17
N LEU A 132 17.37 4.74 -0.19
CA LEU A 132 16.98 4.30 -1.53
C LEU A 132 15.52 4.70 -1.79
N VAL A 133 15.23 5.17 -3.00
CA VAL A 133 13.88 5.54 -3.41
C VAL A 133 13.44 4.59 -4.50
N LEU A 134 12.37 3.85 -4.24
CA LEU A 134 11.77 2.92 -5.18
C LEU A 134 10.39 3.42 -5.62
N HIS A 135 10.05 3.18 -6.87
CA HIS A 135 8.69 3.34 -7.35
C HIS A 135 7.89 2.06 -7.08
N CYS A 136 6.61 2.20 -6.76
CA CYS A 136 5.72 1.08 -6.56
C CYS A 136 5.63 0.22 -7.84
N ILE A 137 6.03 -1.05 -7.73
CA ILE A 137 6.05 -1.98 -8.86
C ILE A 137 4.66 -2.19 -9.47
N ILE A 138 3.61 -2.17 -8.63
CA ILE A 138 2.21 -2.30 -9.08
C ILE A 138 1.81 -1.09 -9.92
N HIS A 139 2.21 0.12 -9.52
CA HIS A 139 1.95 1.33 -10.29
C HIS A 139 2.72 1.30 -11.63
N GLN A 140 3.99 0.88 -11.61
CA GLN A 140 4.78 0.71 -12.83
C GLN A 140 4.15 -0.31 -13.78
N GLN A 141 3.71 -1.47 -13.27
CA GLN A 141 3.02 -2.48 -14.06
C GLN A 141 1.72 -1.94 -14.66
N SER A 142 0.92 -1.21 -13.88
CA SER A 142 -0.32 -0.57 -14.37
C SER A 142 -0.03 0.43 -15.49
N LEU A 143 1.04 1.21 -15.37
CA LEU A 143 1.48 2.14 -16.43
C LEU A 143 1.95 1.40 -17.67
N CYS A 144 2.77 0.35 -17.52
CA CYS A 144 3.21 -0.48 -18.64
C CYS A 144 2.03 -1.06 -19.42
N GLY A 145 1.00 -1.56 -18.73
CA GLY A 145 -0.21 -2.08 -19.35
C GLY A 145 -0.95 -1.06 -20.23
N LYS A 146 -0.84 0.24 -19.93
CA LYS A 146 -1.44 1.31 -20.75
C LYS A 146 -0.61 1.67 -21.98
N CYS A 147 0.70 1.39 -21.95
CA CYS A 147 1.61 1.66 -23.06
C CYS A 147 1.67 0.52 -24.08
N LEU A 148 1.25 -0.68 -23.69
CA LEU A 148 1.17 -1.83 -24.58
C LEU A 148 -0.11 -1.76 -25.42
N ASP A 149 0.03 -1.71 -26.75
CA ASP A 149 -1.12 -1.83 -27.64
C ASP A 149 -1.58 -3.29 -27.70
N MET A 150 -2.50 -3.63 -26.81
CA MET A 150 -3.16 -4.94 -26.78
C MET A 150 -4.49 -4.93 -27.53
N SER A 151 -4.74 -3.93 -28.39
CA SER A 151 -6.03 -3.74 -29.07
C SER A 151 -6.45 -4.97 -29.88
N GLU A 152 -5.51 -5.58 -30.59
CA GLU A 152 -5.78 -6.76 -31.43
C GLU A 152 -6.21 -7.99 -30.62
N VAL A 153 -5.84 -8.06 -29.33
CA VAL A 153 -6.24 -9.15 -28.42
C VAL A 153 -7.49 -8.75 -27.62
N LEU A 154 -7.50 -7.54 -27.07
CA LEU A 154 -8.59 -7.07 -26.19
C LEU A 154 -9.88 -6.81 -26.95
N LYS A 155 -9.84 -6.31 -28.20
CA LYS A 155 -11.07 -6.06 -28.98
C LYS A 155 -11.87 -7.36 -29.23
N PRO A 156 -11.26 -8.46 -29.74
CA PRO A 156 -11.96 -9.74 -29.83
C PRO A 156 -12.49 -10.23 -28.48
N VAL A 157 -11.66 -10.22 -27.43
CA VAL A 157 -12.06 -10.71 -26.09
C VAL A 157 -13.25 -9.93 -25.54
N ILE A 158 -13.21 -8.59 -25.60
CA ILE A 158 -14.30 -7.72 -25.14
C ILE A 158 -15.55 -7.97 -25.98
N SER A 159 -15.42 -8.11 -27.31
CA SER A 159 -16.55 -8.43 -28.19
C SER A 159 -17.21 -9.76 -27.83
N THR A 160 -16.41 -10.80 -27.60
CA THR A 160 -16.88 -12.13 -27.19
C THR A 160 -17.57 -12.08 -25.82
N VAL A 161 -16.96 -11.44 -24.82
CA VAL A 161 -17.57 -11.29 -23.48
C VAL A 161 -18.89 -10.53 -23.57
N ASN A 162 -18.93 -9.44 -24.34
CA ASN A 162 -20.15 -8.68 -24.55
C ASN A 162 -21.22 -9.54 -25.22
N PHE A 163 -20.90 -10.30 -26.27
CA PHE A 163 -21.84 -11.22 -26.92
C PHE A 163 -22.43 -12.25 -25.94
N ILE A 164 -21.59 -12.85 -25.09
CA ILE A 164 -22.03 -13.82 -24.07
C ILE A 164 -22.97 -13.15 -23.05
N ARG A 165 -22.66 -11.92 -22.63
CA ARG A 165 -23.41 -11.19 -21.59
C ARG A 165 -24.66 -10.48 -22.11
N PHE A 166 -24.73 -10.16 -23.40
CA PHE A 166 -25.78 -9.32 -23.99
C PHE A 166 -27.17 -9.94 -23.90
N PHE A 167 -27.28 -11.27 -24.01
CA PHE A 167 -28.55 -11.99 -23.84
C PHE A 167 -28.43 -13.09 -22.79
N GLY A 168 -29.47 -13.22 -21.95
CA GLY A 168 -29.55 -14.28 -20.94
C GLY A 168 -29.49 -15.70 -21.51
N LEU A 169 -29.94 -15.90 -22.76
CA LEU A 169 -29.81 -17.18 -23.45
C LEU A 169 -28.34 -17.52 -23.76
N ASN A 170 -27.60 -16.57 -24.35
CA ASN A 170 -26.17 -16.75 -24.68
C ASN A 170 -25.35 -17.11 -23.43
N HIS A 171 -25.60 -16.43 -22.32
CA HIS A 171 -24.93 -16.72 -21.06
C HIS A 171 -25.24 -18.12 -20.52
N ARG A 172 -26.50 -18.58 -20.60
CA ARG A 172 -26.89 -19.94 -20.17
C ARG A 172 -26.26 -21.01 -21.06
N GLN A 173 -26.28 -20.81 -22.39
CA GLN A 173 -25.65 -21.73 -23.34
C GLN A 173 -24.13 -21.80 -23.17
N PHE A 174 -23.48 -20.66 -22.94
CA PHE A 174 -22.04 -20.62 -22.67
C PHE A 174 -21.69 -21.34 -21.36
N ARG A 175 -22.49 -21.20 -20.30
CA ARG A 175 -22.28 -21.97 -19.05
C ARG A 175 -22.36 -23.47 -19.28
N GLN A 176 -23.40 -23.93 -19.98
CA GLN A 176 -23.57 -25.34 -20.30
C GLN A 176 -22.38 -25.87 -21.13
N PHE A 177 -21.92 -25.10 -22.12
CA PHE A 177 -20.74 -25.44 -22.91
C PHE A 177 -19.45 -25.57 -22.07
N ILE A 178 -19.24 -24.71 -21.08
CA ILE A 178 -18.08 -24.81 -20.18
C ILE A 178 -18.18 -26.04 -19.26
N GLU A 179 -19.39 -26.37 -18.78
CA GLU A 179 -19.64 -27.59 -18.00
C GLU A 179 -19.33 -28.85 -18.81
N GLU A 180 -19.78 -28.91 -20.07
CA GLU A 180 -19.52 -30.05 -20.98
C GLU A 180 -18.02 -30.23 -21.28
N ILE A 181 -17.23 -29.16 -21.31
CA ILE A 181 -15.77 -29.23 -21.52
C ILE A 181 -15.05 -29.63 -20.24
N GLY A 182 -15.46 -29.10 -19.08
CA GLY A 182 -14.83 -29.37 -17.79
C GLY A 182 -15.06 -30.79 -17.25
N GLU A 183 -16.02 -31.53 -17.78
CA GLU A 183 -16.26 -32.94 -17.46
C GLU A 183 -15.31 -33.92 -18.21
N ASN A 184 -14.51 -33.44 -19.16
CA ASN A 184 -13.62 -34.26 -19.98
C ASN A 184 -12.12 -34.20 -19.58
N ASP A 185 -11.79 -33.55 -18.47
CA ASP A 185 -10.44 -33.52 -17.86
C ASP A 185 -10.37 -34.33 -16.55
#